data_AF-A0A840WM88-F1
#
_entry.id   AF-A0A840WM88-F1
#
_cell.length_a   1.000
_cell.length_b   1.000
_cell.length_c   1.000
_cell.angle_alpha   90.00
_cell.angle_beta   90.00
_cell.angle_gamma   90.00
#
_symmetry.space_group_name_H-M   'P 1'
#
loop_
_entity.id
_entity.type
_entity.pdbx_description
1 polymer ?
#
loop_
_entity_poly.entity_id
_entity_poly.type
_entity_poly.pdbx_seq_one_letter_code
_entity_poly.pdbx_strand_id
1 'polypeptide(L)'
;MPLTRSLVPPALIVITALHGIMLAALLFDIDPHPPRAIALFAMAPFLAVVIGIALAALRQVSHEAAGARGLSLAAALLTLLSFGPQKFLDPALPEIWPAVLSGQACTLAIVATLIASRRLTAQTMG
;
A
#
# COMPACT_ATOMS: atom_id res chain seq x y z
N MET A 1 -26.84 -10.49 9.38
CA MET A 1 -26.22 -9.54 8.42
C MET A 1 -24.77 -9.98 8.22
N PRO A 2 -24.37 -10.58 7.10
CA PRO A 2 -22.96 -10.83 6.88
C PRO A 2 -22.31 -9.48 6.53
N LEU A 3 -21.56 -8.91 7.48
CA LEU A 3 -20.62 -7.85 7.18
C LEU A 3 -19.51 -8.49 6.32
N THR A 4 -19.59 -8.38 5.00
CA THR A 4 -18.37 -8.50 4.18
C THR A 4 -17.49 -7.32 4.54
N ARG A 5 -16.68 -7.46 5.60
CA ARG A 5 -15.79 -6.42 6.08
C ARG A 5 -14.78 -6.11 4.97
N SER A 6 -14.74 -4.85 4.56
CA SER A 6 -13.73 -4.37 3.60
C SER A 6 -12.32 -4.65 4.12
N LEU A 7 -11.47 -5.19 3.25
CA LEU A 7 -10.05 -5.42 3.56
C LEU A 7 -9.20 -4.15 3.37
N VAL A 8 -9.79 -3.05 2.88
CA VAL A 8 -9.06 -1.81 2.59
C VAL A 8 -8.43 -1.20 3.84
N PRO A 9 -9.14 -0.96 4.97
CA PRO A 9 -8.51 -0.34 6.13
C PRO A 9 -7.38 -1.18 6.75
N PRO A 10 -7.53 -2.50 6.98
CA PRO A 10 -6.43 -3.34 7.43
C PRO A 10 -5.22 -3.30 6.50
N ALA A 11 -5.44 -3.37 5.18
CA ALA A 11 -4.35 -3.30 4.20
C ALA A 11 -3.61 -1.96 4.24
N LEU A 12 -4.32 -0.83 4.39
CA LEU A 12 -3.71 0.49 4.51
C LEU A 12 -2.89 0.65 5.79
N ILE A 13 -3.31 0.05 6.91
CA ILE A 13 -2.53 0.03 8.16
C ILE A 13 -1.21 -0.70 7.94
N VAL A 14 -1.25 -1.88 7.30
CA VAL A 14 -0.04 -2.65 7.01
C VAL A 14 0.88 -1.89 6.05
N ILE A 15 0.34 -1.30 4.97
CA ILE A 15 1.11 -0.44 4.05
C ILE A 15 1.80 0.69 4.81
N THR A 16 1.08 1.36 5.71
CA THR A 16 1.62 2.45 6.53
C THR A 16 2.77 1.96 7.42
N ALA A 17 2.60 0.80 8.07
CA ALA A 17 3.62 0.20 8.92
C ALA A 17 4.88 -0.21 8.14
N LEU A 18 4.72 -0.87 6.99
CA LEU A 18 5.85 -1.28 6.14
C LEU A 18 6.70 -0.08 5.71
N HIS A 19 6.07 0.97 5.20
CA HIS A 19 6.79 2.16 4.75
C HIS A 19 7.35 2.97 5.94
N GLY A 20 6.67 2.97 7.09
CA GLY A 20 7.16 3.60 8.32
C GLY A 20 8.42 2.92 8.87
N ILE A 21 8.44 1.59 8.92
CA ILE A 21 9.64 0.82 9.29
C ILE A 21 10.75 1.06 8.28
N MET A 22 10.43 1.08 6.99
CA MET A 22 11.43 1.33 5.95
C MET A 22 12.01 2.75 6.01
N LEU A 23 11.20 3.75 6.36
CA LEU A 23 11.65 5.11 6.63
C LEU A 23 12.54 5.17 7.87
N ALA A 24 12.16 4.47 8.95
CA ALA A 24 12.99 4.40 10.15
C ALA A 24 14.35 3.76 9.86
N ALA A 25 14.38 2.63 9.16
CA ALA A 25 15.61 1.97 8.73
C ALA A 25 16.51 2.92 7.91
N LEU A 26 15.93 3.69 6.99
CA LEU A 26 16.65 4.69 6.21
C LEU A 26 17.22 5.84 7.07
N LEU A 27 16.47 6.32 8.07
CA LEU A 27 16.90 7.43 8.93
C LEU A 27 17.98 7.01 9.94
N PHE A 28 17.96 5.76 10.38
CA PHE A 28 18.92 5.21 11.33
C PHE A 28 20.06 4.41 10.67
N ASP A 29 20.10 4.35 9.34
CA ASP A 29 21.10 3.61 8.55
C ASP A 29 21.17 2.11 8.97
N ILE A 30 20.00 1.50 9.21
CA ILE A 30 19.88 0.10 9.63
C ILE A 30 19.58 -0.79 8.43
N ASP A 31 20.44 -1.77 8.18
CA ASP A 31 20.21 -2.76 7.13
C ASP A 31 19.06 -3.74 7.47
N PRO A 32 18.31 -4.21 6.45
CA PRO A 32 18.28 -3.70 5.08
C PRO A 32 17.49 -2.38 4.99
N HIS A 33 18.13 -1.31 4.52
CA HIS A 33 17.46 -0.03 4.21
C HIS A 33 17.34 0.17 2.69
N PRO A 34 16.35 0.95 2.21
CA PRO A 34 16.30 1.31 0.80
C PRO A 34 17.45 2.28 0.44
N PRO A 35 17.83 2.40 -0.84
CA PRO A 35 18.79 3.42 -1.26
C PRO A 35 18.26 4.82 -0.95
N ARG A 36 19.15 5.76 -0.64
CA ARG A 36 18.78 7.15 -0.27
C ARG A 36 18.02 7.88 -1.39
N ALA A 37 18.33 7.55 -2.64
CA ALA A 37 17.62 8.03 -3.81
C ALA A 37 17.67 7.01 -4.94
N ILE A 38 16.72 7.09 -5.85
CA ILE A 38 16.79 6.50 -7.18
C ILE A 38 16.75 7.62 -8.22
N ALA A 39 16.92 7.31 -9.50
CA ALA A 39 16.94 8.31 -10.57
C ALA A 39 15.69 9.22 -10.60
N LEU A 40 14.53 8.70 -10.18
CA LEU A 40 13.26 9.42 -10.21
C LEU A 40 13.03 10.32 -8.99
N PHE A 41 13.51 9.94 -7.81
CA PHE A 41 13.18 10.64 -6.56
C PHE A 41 14.10 10.25 -5.39
N ALA A 42 14.14 11.13 -4.40
CA ALA A 42 14.68 10.82 -3.09
C ALA A 42 13.72 9.88 -2.32
N MET A 43 14.28 8.92 -1.60
CA MET A 43 13.51 7.85 -0.98
C MET A 43 12.67 8.35 0.20
N ALA A 44 13.24 9.11 1.14
CA ALA A 44 12.50 9.60 2.30
C ALA A 44 11.24 10.42 1.93
N PRO A 45 11.29 11.39 0.98
CA PRO A 45 10.09 12.05 0.48
C PRO A 45 9.07 11.10 -0.16
N PHE A 46 9.50 10.12 -0.95
CA PHE A 46 8.60 9.11 -1.52
C PHE A 46 7.87 8.34 -0.42
N LEU A 47 8.59 7.88 0.63
CA LEU A 47 7.97 7.16 1.75
C LEU A 47 6.98 8.02 2.52
N ALA A 48 7.30 9.29 2.75
CA ALA A 48 6.39 10.23 3.37
C ALA A 48 5.09 10.39 2.55
N VAL A 49 5.18 10.42 1.22
CA VAL A 49 4.01 10.46 0.33
C VAL A 49 3.16 9.18 0.46
N VAL A 50 3.78 7.99 0.42
CA VAL A 50 3.02 6.73 0.55
C VAL A 50 2.29 6.65 1.89
N ILE A 51 2.99 6.96 2.99
CA ILE A 51 2.43 7.00 4.34
C ILE A 51 1.30 8.02 4.44
N GLY A 52 1.52 9.24 3.94
CA GLY A 52 0.53 10.32 3.98
C GLY A 52 -0.75 9.96 3.22
N ILE A 53 -0.63 9.38 2.02
CA ILE A 53 -1.78 8.94 1.23
C ILE A 53 -2.52 7.80 1.93
N ALA A 54 -1.82 6.82 2.48
CA ALA A 54 -2.43 5.70 3.19
C ALA A 54 -3.20 6.17 4.44
N LEU A 55 -2.61 7.09 5.21
CA LEU A 55 -3.27 7.72 6.36
C LEU A 55 -4.47 8.58 5.94
N ALA A 56 -4.35 9.35 4.86
CA ALA A 56 -5.47 10.14 4.33
C ALA A 56 -6.64 9.25 3.88
N ALA A 57 -6.35 8.10 3.26
CA ALA A 57 -7.36 7.09 2.92
C ALA A 57 -8.02 6.49 4.18
N LEU A 58 -7.24 6.21 5.23
CA LEU A 58 -7.73 5.68 6.52
C LEU A 58 -8.61 6.66 7.31
N ARG A 59 -8.49 7.97 7.07
CA ARG A 59 -9.31 8.99 7.75
C ARG A 59 -10.66 9.24 7.08
N GLN A 60 -10.91 8.65 5.91
CA GLN A 60 -12.19 8.81 5.22
C GLN A 60 -13.32 8.09 5.98
N VAL A 61 -14.42 8.79 6.22
CA VAL A 61 -15.60 8.25 6.93
C VAL A 61 -16.26 7.11 6.15
N SER A 62 -16.21 7.18 4.81
CA SER A 62 -16.71 6.12 3.93
C SER A 62 -15.65 5.76 2.90
N HIS A 63 -15.22 4.50 2.94
CA HIS A 63 -14.30 3.94 1.94
C HIS A 63 -14.97 3.64 0.58
N GLU A 64 -16.29 3.79 0.50
CA GLU A 64 -17.07 3.69 -0.74
C GLU A 64 -17.03 4.99 -1.57
N ALA A 65 -16.67 6.13 -0.95
CA ALA A 65 -16.60 7.42 -1.63
C ALA A 65 -15.48 7.44 -2.68
N ALA A 66 -15.71 8.11 -3.82
CA ALA A 66 -14.76 8.16 -4.93
C ALA A 66 -13.35 8.63 -4.50
N GLY A 67 -13.28 9.63 -3.62
CA GLY A 67 -12.01 10.11 -3.06
C GLY A 67 -11.26 9.06 -2.23
N ALA A 68 -11.96 8.33 -1.37
CA ALA A 68 -11.36 7.27 -0.54
C ALA A 68 -10.85 6.11 -1.40
N ARG A 69 -11.60 5.73 -2.44
CA ARG A 69 -11.19 4.71 -3.42
C ARG A 69 -9.94 5.13 -4.19
N GLY A 70 -9.88 6.39 -4.63
CA GLY A 70 -8.73 6.96 -5.32
C GLY A 70 -7.47 6.95 -4.47
N LEU A 71 -7.55 7.42 -3.23
CA LEU A 71 -6.42 7.41 -2.29
C LEU A 71 -5.96 5.98 -1.95
N SER A 72 -6.90 5.05 -1.75
CA SER A 72 -6.56 3.65 -1.48
C SER A 72 -5.83 3.00 -2.64
N LEU A 73 -6.29 3.26 -3.88
CA LEU A 73 -5.63 2.77 -5.08
C LEU A 73 -4.26 3.41 -5.28
N ALA A 74 -4.12 4.71 -5.04
CA ALA A 74 -2.84 5.40 -5.10
C ALA A 74 -1.83 4.81 -4.10
N ALA A 75 -2.24 4.56 -2.84
CA ALA A 75 -1.40 3.90 -1.84
C ALA A 75 -0.96 2.50 -2.29
N ALA A 76 -1.86 1.72 -2.90
CA ALA A 76 -1.56 0.39 -3.42
C ALA A 76 -0.55 0.44 -4.59
N LEU A 77 -0.71 1.36 -5.53
CA LEU A 77 0.21 1.52 -6.66
C LEU A 77 1.61 1.96 -6.21
N LEU A 78 1.69 2.91 -5.28
CA LEU A 78 2.97 3.34 -4.71
C LEU A 78 3.62 2.22 -3.89
N THR A 79 2.82 1.40 -3.20
CA THR A 79 3.32 0.19 -2.53
C THR A 79 3.94 -0.77 -3.52
N LEU A 80 3.36 -0.99 -4.70
CA LEU A 80 3.97 -1.84 -5.75
C LEU A 80 5.23 -1.21 -6.35
N LEU A 81 5.37 0.11 -6.34
CA LEU A 81 6.63 0.71 -6.75
C LEU A 81 7.77 0.35 -5.76
N SER A 82 7.45 0.25 -4.47
CA SER A 82 8.39 -0.12 -3.41
C SER A 82 8.61 -1.64 -3.27
N PHE A 83 7.53 -2.43 -3.36
CA PHE A 83 7.44 -3.84 -3.01
C PHE A 83 6.85 -4.72 -4.14
N GLY A 84 6.96 -4.26 -5.39
CA GLY A 84 6.38 -4.95 -6.55
C GLY A 84 7.19 -6.14 -7.05
N PRO A 85 6.74 -6.78 -8.16
CA PRO A 85 7.37 -7.97 -8.72
C PRO A 85 8.84 -7.77 -9.11
N GLN A 86 9.26 -6.55 -9.43
CA GLN A 86 10.65 -6.22 -9.72
C GLN A 86 11.61 -6.55 -8.56
N LYS A 87 11.12 -6.64 -7.31
CA LYS A 87 11.93 -6.98 -6.15
C LYS A 87 12.39 -8.44 -6.11
N PHE A 88 11.78 -9.33 -6.89
CA PHE A 88 12.26 -10.71 -6.98
C PHE A 88 13.61 -10.84 -7.70
N LEU A 89 14.08 -9.77 -8.34
CA LEU A 89 15.40 -9.67 -8.97
C LEU A 89 16.43 -8.96 -8.09
N ASP A 90 16.03 -8.50 -6.90
CA ASP A 90 16.89 -7.77 -5.98
C ASP A 90 17.77 -8.75 -5.17
N PRO A 91 19.11 -8.57 -5.14
CA PRO A 91 19.99 -9.39 -4.32
C PRO A 91 19.62 -9.41 -2.83
N ALA A 92 19.01 -8.34 -2.31
CA ALA A 92 18.57 -8.24 -0.92
C ALA A 92 17.26 -8.98 -0.62
N LEU A 93 16.64 -9.63 -1.62
CA LEU A 93 15.37 -10.35 -1.46
C LEU A 93 15.33 -11.30 -0.25
N PRO A 94 16.38 -12.10 0.08
CA PRO A 94 16.35 -12.99 1.24
C PRO A 94 16.04 -12.28 2.57
N GLU A 95 16.35 -11.00 2.68
CA GLU A 95 16.13 -10.19 3.89
C GLU A 95 14.79 -9.46 3.87
N ILE A 96 14.25 -9.15 2.69
CA ILE A 96 13.06 -8.29 2.53
C ILE A 96 11.81 -9.03 2.01
N TRP A 97 11.90 -10.32 1.66
CA TRP A 97 10.80 -11.05 1.05
C TRP A 97 9.48 -11.02 1.85
N PRO A 98 9.45 -11.03 3.20
CA PRO A 98 8.18 -10.96 3.93
C PRO A 98 7.49 -9.61 3.71
N ALA A 99 8.25 -8.52 3.62
CA ALA A 99 7.73 -7.20 3.32
C ALA A 99 7.21 -7.11 1.88
N VAL A 100 7.92 -7.72 0.92
CA VAL A 100 7.52 -7.79 -0.50
C VAL A 100 6.17 -8.49 -0.64
N LEU A 101 6.05 -9.71 -0.09
CA LEU A 101 4.79 -10.47 -0.16
C LEU A 101 3.65 -9.74 0.57
N SER A 102 3.92 -9.14 1.73
CA SER A 102 2.92 -8.38 2.49
C SER A 102 2.41 -7.17 1.71
N GLY A 103 3.29 -6.40 1.08
CA GLY A 103 2.92 -5.26 0.23
C GLY A 103 2.07 -5.66 -0.97
N GLN A 104 2.42 -6.76 -1.63
CA GLN A 104 1.64 -7.31 -2.75
C GLN A 104 0.27 -7.84 -2.29
N ALA A 105 0.22 -8.57 -1.17
CA ALA A 105 -1.04 -9.06 -0.61
C ALA A 105 -1.99 -7.91 -0.22
N CYS A 106 -1.46 -6.85 0.40
CA CYS A 106 -2.25 -5.66 0.73
C CYS A 106 -2.78 -4.96 -0.52
N THR A 107 -1.94 -4.83 -1.55
CA THR A 107 -2.35 -4.26 -2.84
C THR A 107 -3.47 -5.08 -3.48
N LEU A 108 -3.30 -6.41 -3.54
CA LEU A 108 -4.32 -7.31 -4.08
C LEU A 108 -5.62 -7.23 -3.29
N ALA A 109 -5.55 -7.19 -1.95
CA ALA A 109 -6.73 -7.05 -1.09
C ALA A 109 -7.49 -5.75 -1.36
N ILE A 110 -6.79 -4.62 -1.51
CA ILE A 110 -7.40 -3.34 -1.88
C ILE A 110 -8.08 -3.44 -3.25
N VAL A 111 -7.35 -3.88 -4.28
CA VAL A 111 -7.87 -3.96 -5.64
C VAL A 111 -9.07 -4.91 -5.72
N ALA A 112 -8.98 -6.10 -5.13
CA ALA A 112 -10.07 -7.07 -5.11
C ALA A 112 -11.32 -6.52 -4.40
N THR A 113 -11.16 -5.85 -3.26
CA THR A 113 -12.28 -5.23 -2.55
C THR A 113 -12.94 -4.14 -3.39
N LEU A 114 -12.15 -3.26 -4.02
CA LEU A 114 -12.68 -2.18 -4.86
C LEU A 114 -13.43 -2.71 -6.11
N ILE A 115 -12.94 -3.79 -6.72
CA ILE A 115 -13.61 -4.44 -7.86
C ILE A 115 -14.92 -5.10 -7.40
N ALA A 116 -14.91 -5.81 -6.27
CA ALA A 116 -16.09 -6.47 -5.73
C ALA A 116 -17.20 -5.47 -5.35
N SER A 117 -16.85 -4.35 -4.70
CA SER A 117 -17.82 -3.29 -4.37
C SER A 117 -18.50 -2.70 -5.60
N ARG A 118 -17.76 -2.50 -6.71
CA ARG A 118 -18.35 -2.00 -7.98
C ARG A 118 -19.38 -2.96 -8.58
N ARG A 119 -19.11 -4.27 -8.51
CA ARG A 119 -20.01 -5.30 -9.05
C ARG A 119 -21.34 -5.33 -8.29
N LEU A 120 -21.29 -5.20 -6.97
CA LEU A 120 -22.48 -5.16 -6.13
C LEU A 120 -23.35 -3.93 -6.43
N THR A 121 -22.75 -2.74 -6.56
CA THR A 121 -23.50 -1.53 -6.92
C THR A 121 -24.18 -1.68 -8.28
N ALA A 122 -23.50 -2.24 -9.28
CA ALA A 122 -24.07 -2.44 -10.61
C ALA A 122 -25.27 -3.41 -10.62
N GLN A 123 -25.24 -4.46 -9.81
CA GLN A 123 -26.34 -5.43 -9.68
C GLN A 123 -27.59 -4.87 -8.98
N THR A 124 -27.45 -3.81 -8.18
CA THR A 124 -28.58 -3.21 -7.46
C THR A 124 -29.32 -2.17 -8.30
N MET A 125 -28.74 -1.74 -9.43
CA MET A 125 -29.25 -0.66 -10.28
C MET A 125 -29.78 -1.15 -11.65
N GLY A 126 -29.75 -2.47 -11.91
CA GLY A 126 -30.34 -3.09 -13.09
C GLY A 126 -31.54 -3.95 -12.70
#